data_AF-A0A2K3M8Q8-F1
#
_entry.id   AF-A0A2K3M8Q8-F1
#
_cell.length_a   1.000
_cell.length_b   1.000
_cell.length_c   1.000
_cell.angle_alpha   90.00
_cell.angle_beta   90.00
_cell.angle_gamma   90.00
#
_symmetry.space_group_name_H-M   'P 1'
#
loop_
_entity.id
_entity.type
_entity.pdbx_description
1 polymer ?
#
loop_
_entity_poly.entity_id
_entity_poly.type
_entity_poly.pdbx_seq_one_letter_code
_entity_poly.pdbx_strand_id
1 'polypeptide(L)'
;AENKENGSAFEENKFLSKDGKPKELFLSSDANAVVEHTKKVLVIEDGEVVHLKDGGVSILKYENDMGELGASLSRASSVRRALSVLEMEVEQINKGHYEHYMQKEIHEQPESLTTTMRGRLIRRGSSKSKSVLLGGLKDHLKTIRRSRRIVFIGCGTSYNAALAARPILEELSGIPVTMEIASDLLDREGPIYREDTAVFVSQSGETADTLLALQYALDNGALCVGITNTVGSAIARNTHCGVHINAGAEIGVASTKAYTSQIVVMAMLALAIGGDTISNQARREAIVDGLHELPSEFPVG
;
A
#
# COMPACT_ATOMS: atom_id res chain seq x y z
N ALA A 1 -5.06 4.71 26.27
CA ALA A 1 -3.91 5.64 26.28
C ALA A 1 -3.89 6.29 24.91
N GLU A 2 -4.15 7.60 24.88
CA GLU A 2 -4.35 8.40 23.67
C GLU A 2 -3.11 8.35 22.77
N ASN A 3 -3.31 7.95 21.51
CA ASN A 3 -2.33 8.16 20.46
C ASN A 3 -2.30 9.66 20.14
N LYS A 4 -1.21 10.32 20.52
CA LYS A 4 -0.87 11.66 20.03
C LYS A 4 -0.44 11.54 18.57
N GLU A 5 -1.38 11.78 17.66
CA GLU A 5 -1.05 12.16 16.29
C GLU A 5 -0.33 13.51 16.32
N ASN A 6 0.96 13.48 16.02
CA ASN A 6 1.83 14.65 16.08
C ASN A 6 1.90 15.34 14.70
N GLY A 7 0.74 15.62 14.10
CA GLY A 7 0.62 16.41 12.88
C GLY A 7 0.10 17.80 13.20
N SER A 8 0.94 18.84 13.07
CA SER A 8 0.44 20.22 13.18
C SER A 8 -0.51 20.50 12.02
N ALA A 9 -1.76 20.85 12.31
CA ALA A 9 -2.72 21.29 11.30
C ALA A 9 -2.15 22.49 10.53
N PHE A 10 -2.16 22.41 9.20
CA PHE A 10 -1.61 23.46 8.35
C PHE A 10 -2.65 24.57 8.11
N GLU A 11 -2.50 25.69 8.82
CA GLU A 11 -3.16 26.98 8.51
C GLU A 11 -2.07 28.06 8.50
N GLU A 12 -1.59 28.44 7.30
CA GLU A 12 -0.61 29.51 7.16
C GLU A 12 -1.10 30.60 6.20
N ASN A 13 -1.65 31.67 6.78
CA ASN A 13 -2.15 32.86 6.08
C ASN A 13 -1.06 33.91 5.81
N LYS A 14 0.23 33.56 5.88
CA LYS A 14 1.34 34.54 5.77
C LYS A 14 2.40 34.11 4.75
N PHE A 15 2.77 35.10 3.92
CA PHE A 15 3.74 35.03 2.81
C PHE A 15 5.17 34.66 3.22
N LEU A 16 5.64 35.13 4.38
CA LEU A 16 7.01 34.89 4.85
C LEU A 16 7.07 33.65 5.75
N SER A 17 8.14 32.86 5.60
CA SER A 17 8.50 31.89 6.65
C SER A 17 8.79 32.63 7.95
N LYS A 18 8.83 31.90 9.08
CA LYS A 18 9.19 32.51 10.39
C LYS A 18 10.54 33.25 10.35
N ASP A 19 11.40 32.92 9.38
CA ASP A 19 12.74 33.48 9.20
C ASP A 19 12.82 34.60 8.14
N GLY A 20 11.68 35.07 7.60
CA GLY A 20 11.64 36.20 6.66
C GLY A 20 12.07 35.89 5.22
N LYS A 21 12.20 34.61 4.84
CA LYS A 21 12.46 34.17 3.46
C LYS A 21 11.15 33.95 2.69
N PRO A 22 11.14 34.15 1.34
CA PRO A 22 9.99 33.79 0.51
C PRO A 22 9.72 32.28 0.60
N LYS A 23 8.44 31.90 0.64
CA LYS A 23 8.01 30.50 0.66
C LYS A 23 7.91 29.96 -0.77
N GLU A 24 8.42 28.75 -0.96
CA GLU A 24 8.27 27.98 -2.19
C GLU A 24 7.23 26.88 -1.98
N LEU A 25 6.31 26.74 -2.92
CA LEU A 25 5.26 25.73 -2.92
C LEU A 25 5.38 24.91 -4.19
N PHE A 26 5.48 23.59 -4.03
CA PHE A 26 5.55 22.65 -5.14
C PHE A 26 4.23 21.91 -5.24
N LEU A 27 3.63 21.91 -6.42
CA LEU A 27 2.45 21.12 -6.74
C LEU A 27 2.90 19.98 -7.65
N SER A 28 2.57 18.76 -7.27
CA SER A 28 2.90 17.57 -8.05
C SER A 28 1.82 16.51 -7.87
N SER A 29 1.60 15.72 -8.92
CA SER A 29 0.80 14.50 -8.85
C SER A 29 1.58 13.31 -8.25
N ASP A 30 2.91 13.41 -8.15
CA ASP A 30 3.78 12.36 -7.62
C ASP A 30 4.82 12.95 -6.63
N ALA A 31 4.96 12.31 -5.47
CA ALA A 31 5.92 12.65 -4.44
C ALA A 31 7.39 12.57 -4.93
N ASN A 32 7.68 11.69 -5.89
CA ASN A 32 9.03 11.53 -6.47
C ASN A 32 9.55 12.84 -7.08
N ALA A 33 8.67 13.68 -7.65
CA ALA A 33 9.08 14.93 -8.30
C ALA A 33 9.40 16.06 -7.30
N VAL A 34 8.99 15.91 -6.03
CA VAL A 34 9.17 16.97 -5.01
C VAL A 34 10.20 16.62 -3.95
N VAL A 35 10.57 15.35 -3.79
CA VAL A 35 11.47 14.91 -2.71
C VAL A 35 12.86 15.58 -2.77
N GLU A 36 13.35 15.92 -3.97
CA GLU A 36 14.61 16.66 -4.14
C GLU A 36 14.57 18.08 -3.56
N HIS A 37 13.37 18.65 -3.41
CA HIS A 37 13.15 20.01 -2.90
C HIS A 37 12.64 20.02 -1.45
N THR A 38 11.74 19.09 -1.10
CA THR A 38 11.14 19.02 0.24
C THR A 38 10.61 17.61 0.56
N LYS A 39 10.83 17.16 1.79
CA LYS A 39 10.17 15.96 2.34
C LYS A 39 8.84 16.27 3.03
N LYS A 40 8.52 17.55 3.23
CA LYS A 40 7.27 17.99 3.86
C LYS A 40 6.22 18.18 2.77
N VAL A 41 5.20 17.33 2.80
CA VAL A 41 4.12 17.33 1.81
C VAL A 41 2.75 17.40 2.47
N LEU A 42 1.78 17.89 1.71
CA LEU A 42 0.38 17.91 2.09
C LEU A 42 -0.38 17.20 0.99
N VAL A 43 -1.07 16.11 1.33
CA VAL A 43 -1.87 15.33 0.39
C VAL A 43 -3.28 15.90 0.35
N ILE A 44 -3.79 16.12 -0.86
CA ILE A 44 -5.13 16.65 -1.13
C ILE A 44 -6.06 15.47 -1.42
N GLU A 45 -7.30 15.54 -0.92
CA GLU A 45 -8.33 14.52 -1.14
C GLU A 45 -9.37 14.96 -2.18
N ASP A 46 -10.21 14.01 -2.60
CA ASP A 46 -11.27 14.25 -3.57
C ASP A 46 -12.24 15.35 -3.12
N GLY A 47 -12.56 16.23 -4.07
CA GLY A 47 -13.45 17.38 -3.87
C GLY A 47 -12.81 18.57 -3.16
N GLU A 48 -11.51 18.52 -2.85
CA GLU A 48 -10.79 19.64 -2.27
C GLU A 48 -10.17 20.56 -3.33
N VAL A 49 -10.12 21.85 -3.01
CA VAL A 49 -9.54 22.92 -3.84
C VAL A 49 -8.46 23.62 -3.05
N VAL A 50 -7.24 23.58 -3.56
CA VAL A 50 -6.12 24.38 -3.03
C VAL A 50 -6.22 25.78 -3.62
N HIS A 51 -6.43 26.77 -2.75
CA HIS A 51 -6.46 28.18 -3.11
C HIS A 51 -5.19 28.88 -2.62
N LEU A 52 -4.41 29.35 -3.59
CA LEU A 52 -3.15 30.07 -3.40
C LEU A 52 -3.36 31.55 -3.73
N LYS A 53 -3.21 32.43 -2.75
CA LYS A 53 -3.37 33.87 -2.94
C LYS A 53 -2.49 34.65 -1.98
N ASP A 54 -1.75 35.63 -2.50
CA ASP A 54 -0.89 36.53 -1.72
C ASP A 54 0.09 35.79 -0.79
N GLY A 55 0.55 34.60 -1.23
CA GLY A 55 1.42 33.69 -0.47
C GLY A 55 0.76 32.97 0.70
N GLY A 56 -0.56 33.12 0.87
CA GLY A 56 -1.38 32.26 1.72
C GLY A 56 -1.80 30.99 1.00
N VAL A 57 -1.91 29.90 1.75
CA VAL A 57 -2.40 28.60 1.27
C VAL A 57 -3.64 28.24 2.08
N SER A 58 -4.74 28.00 1.39
CA SER A 58 -6.00 27.53 1.99
C SER A 58 -6.52 26.33 1.23
N ILE A 59 -7.14 25.39 1.94
CA ILE A 59 -7.79 24.22 1.35
C ILE A 59 -9.28 24.37 1.60
N LEU A 60 -10.04 24.32 0.52
CA LEU A 60 -11.48 24.52 0.52
C LEU A 60 -12.14 23.23 0.08
N LYS A 61 -13.25 22.86 0.72
CA LYS A 61 -14.12 21.81 0.24
C LYS A 61 -15.52 22.38 0.05
N TYR A 62 -16.10 22.11 -1.10
CA TYR A 62 -17.46 22.50 -1.42
C TYR A 62 -18.37 21.31 -1.10
N GLU A 63 -19.34 21.51 -0.22
CA GLU A 63 -20.37 20.50 0.03
C GLU A 63 -21.34 20.51 -1.15
N ASN A 64 -21.53 19.39 -1.84
CA ASN A 64 -22.62 19.31 -2.79
C ASN A 64 -23.92 19.22 -2.00
N ASP A 65 -24.57 20.36 -1.80
CA ASP A 65 -25.93 20.41 -1.26
C ASP A 65 -26.87 19.97 -2.38
N MET A 66 -26.97 18.65 -2.60
CA MET A 66 -27.98 18.04 -3.46
C MET A 66 -29.33 18.05 -2.74
N GLY A 67 -29.78 19.25 -2.38
CA GLY A 67 -31.17 19.56 -2.06
C GLY A 67 -31.86 20.07 -3.31
N GLU A 68 -33.06 19.56 -3.58
CA GLU A 68 -33.88 19.88 -4.75
C GLU A 68 -33.99 21.40 -5.01
N LEU A 69 -33.91 21.77 -6.30
CA LEU A 69 -34.06 23.10 -6.90
C LEU A 69 -32.90 24.12 -6.69
N GLY A 70 -32.02 24.18 -7.69
CA GLY A 70 -31.22 25.36 -8.02
C GLY A 70 -29.79 25.30 -7.51
N ALA A 71 -28.84 25.14 -8.44
CA ALA A 71 -27.41 25.13 -8.17
C ALA A 71 -26.92 26.49 -7.65
N SER A 72 -27.09 26.76 -6.36
CA SER A 72 -26.27 27.75 -5.66
C SER A 72 -24.99 27.06 -5.24
N LEU A 73 -23.83 27.58 -5.69
CA LEU A 73 -22.53 27.15 -5.17
C LEU A 73 -22.57 27.23 -3.65
N SER A 74 -22.42 26.08 -3.00
CA SER A 74 -22.41 25.96 -1.54
C SER A 74 -21.26 26.75 -0.93
N ARG A 75 -21.41 27.14 0.34
CA ARG A 75 -20.37 27.89 1.05
C ARG A 75 -19.13 27.00 1.21
N ALA A 76 -18.01 27.44 0.65
CA ALA A 76 -16.73 26.76 0.83
C ALA A 76 -16.37 26.66 2.32
N SER A 77 -16.09 25.43 2.78
CA SER A 77 -15.60 25.17 4.13
C SER A 77 -14.09 25.00 4.10
N SER A 78 -13.38 25.67 5.02
CA SER A 78 -11.93 25.50 5.17
C SER A 78 -11.64 24.13 5.75
N VAL A 79 -10.75 23.37 5.10
CA VAL A 79 -10.30 22.06 5.58
C VAL A 79 -8.89 22.16 6.13
N ARG A 80 -8.66 21.50 7.26
CA ARG A 80 -7.33 21.34 7.85
C ARG A 80 -6.75 19.99 7.44
N ARG A 81 -5.53 20.01 6.93
CA ARG A 81 -4.75 18.81 6.61
C ARG A 81 -3.49 18.77 7.47
N ALA A 82 -3.12 17.56 7.88
CA ALA A 82 -1.88 17.31 8.57
C ALA A 82 -0.73 17.30 7.56
N LEU A 83 0.36 17.96 7.92
CA LEU A 83 1.57 17.94 7.10
C LEU A 83 2.29 16.61 7.31
N SER A 84 2.53 15.89 6.22
CA SER A 84 3.19 14.59 6.20
C SER A 84 4.67 14.73 5.86
N VAL A 85 5.51 13.85 6.41
CA VAL A 85 6.93 13.76 6.07
C VAL A 85 7.14 12.50 5.25
N LEU A 86 7.62 12.67 4.02
CA LEU A 86 8.01 11.56 3.15
C LEU A 86 9.21 10.84 3.77
N GLU A 87 9.08 9.52 3.95
CA GLU A 87 10.16 8.64 4.41
C GLU A 87 11.14 8.25 3.29
N MET A 88 10.87 8.69 2.05
CA MET A 88 11.68 8.35 0.88
C MET A 88 12.98 9.16 0.82
N GLU A 89 14.04 8.52 0.36
CA GLU A 89 15.35 9.14 0.15
C GLU A 89 15.58 9.44 -1.34
N VAL A 90 16.28 10.54 -1.64
CA VAL A 90 16.53 11.00 -3.01
C VAL A 90 17.35 9.98 -3.82
N GLU A 91 18.19 9.20 -3.16
CA GLU A 91 18.97 8.13 -3.78
C GLU A 91 18.07 7.02 -4.37
N GLN A 92 16.87 6.81 -3.82
CA GLN A 92 15.95 5.79 -4.31
C GLN A 92 15.40 6.10 -5.71
N ILE A 93 15.29 7.39 -6.06
CA ILE A 93 14.78 7.86 -7.36
C ILE A 93 15.88 8.12 -8.40
N ASN A 94 17.15 8.04 -8.00
CA ASN A 94 18.29 8.21 -8.88
C ASN A 94 18.75 6.88 -9.48
N LYS A 95 19.32 6.89 -10.70
CA LYS A 95 19.89 5.68 -11.32
C LYS A 95 21.20 5.23 -10.68
N GLY A 96 21.91 6.12 -9.99
CA GLY A 96 23.25 5.87 -9.48
C GLY A 96 24.20 5.47 -10.62
N HIS A 97 24.90 4.35 -10.45
CA HIS A 97 25.83 3.80 -11.44
C HIS A 97 25.20 2.92 -12.54
N TYR A 98 23.88 2.73 -12.54
CA TYR A 98 23.20 1.90 -13.54
C TYR A 98 22.77 2.70 -14.77
N GLU A 99 22.71 2.05 -15.92
CA GLU A 99 22.29 2.67 -17.19
C GLU A 99 20.76 2.90 -17.24
N HIS A 100 20.01 1.95 -16.68
CA HIS A 100 18.55 1.94 -16.65
C HIS A 100 18.01 1.74 -15.23
N TYR A 101 16.85 2.35 -14.94
CA TYR A 101 16.14 2.13 -13.69
C TYR A 101 15.78 0.66 -13.49
N MET A 102 15.30 -0.02 -14.53
CA MET A 102 15.00 -1.44 -14.46
C MET A 102 16.23 -2.28 -14.07
N GLN A 103 17.42 -1.93 -14.58
CA GLN A 103 18.67 -2.61 -14.21
C GLN A 103 18.99 -2.39 -12.73
N LYS A 104 18.89 -1.15 -12.25
CA LYS A 104 19.04 -0.82 -10.82
C LYS A 104 18.09 -1.65 -9.97
N GLU A 105 16.81 -1.62 -10.31
CA GLU A 105 15.74 -2.26 -9.54
C GLU A 105 15.87 -3.79 -9.50
N ILE A 106 16.35 -4.42 -10.58
CA ILE A 106 16.67 -5.86 -10.59
C ILE A 106 17.78 -6.18 -9.57
N HIS A 107 18.83 -5.36 -9.52
CA HIS A 107 19.97 -5.57 -8.60
C HIS A 107 19.67 -5.13 -7.17
N GLU A 108 18.67 -4.27 -6.95
CA GLU A 108 18.19 -3.87 -5.63
C GLU A 108 17.27 -4.91 -4.96
N GLN A 109 16.90 -5.99 -5.67
CA GLN A 109 16.00 -7.01 -5.13
C GLN A 109 16.44 -7.59 -3.77
N PRO A 110 17.73 -7.94 -3.51
CA PRO A 110 18.17 -8.40 -2.19
C PRO A 110 17.82 -7.41 -1.05
N GLU A 111 18.08 -6.13 -1.28
CA GLU A 111 17.83 -5.07 -0.30
C GLU A 111 16.33 -4.81 -0.14
N SER A 112 15.59 -4.75 -1.24
CA SER A 112 14.14 -4.54 -1.22
C SER A 112 13.42 -5.69 -0.49
N LEU A 113 13.85 -6.94 -0.68
CA LEU A 113 13.32 -8.10 0.06
C LEU A 113 13.65 -8.03 1.54
N THR A 114 14.88 -7.66 1.89
CA THR A 114 15.30 -7.43 3.28
C THR A 114 14.40 -6.40 3.96
N THR A 115 14.14 -5.29 3.27
CA THR A 115 13.29 -4.19 3.76
C THR A 115 11.82 -4.59 3.83
N THR A 116 11.34 -5.38 2.85
CA THR A 116 10.00 -5.98 2.82
C THR A 116 9.72 -6.86 4.04
N MET A 117 10.72 -7.61 4.52
CA MET A 117 10.58 -8.53 5.65
C MET A 117 10.92 -7.90 7.01
N ARG A 118 11.54 -6.72 7.02
CA ARG A 118 12.05 -6.05 8.22
C ARG A 118 10.95 -5.89 9.27
N GLY A 119 11.21 -6.43 10.47
CA GLY A 119 10.29 -6.37 11.61
C GLY A 119 9.04 -7.24 11.49
N ARG A 120 8.85 -7.99 10.39
CA ARG A 120 7.69 -8.86 10.16
C ARG A 120 7.97 -10.33 10.46
N LEU A 121 9.20 -10.78 10.27
CA LEU A 121 9.63 -12.13 10.61
C LEU A 121 10.11 -12.19 12.06
N ILE A 122 9.45 -13.00 12.88
CA ILE A 122 9.74 -13.14 14.31
C ILE A 122 10.45 -14.47 14.55
N ARG A 123 11.78 -14.40 14.64
CA ARG A 123 12.63 -15.46 15.21
C ARG A 123 12.81 -15.18 16.70
N ARG A 124 11.87 -15.63 17.55
CA ARG A 124 12.11 -15.61 19.01
C ARG A 124 12.99 -16.81 19.38
N GLY A 125 13.86 -16.63 20.38
CA GLY A 125 14.89 -17.61 20.79
C GLY A 125 14.35 -19.02 21.08
N SER A 126 15.26 -19.96 21.34
CA SER A 126 15.16 -21.43 21.35
C SER A 126 13.91 -22.14 21.92
N SER A 127 12.97 -21.43 22.54
CA SER A 127 11.76 -21.96 23.18
C SER A 127 10.43 -21.43 22.61
N LYS A 128 10.45 -20.50 21.62
CA LYS A 128 9.22 -19.99 20.97
C LYS A 128 9.21 -20.28 19.47
N SER A 129 8.06 -20.71 18.96
CA SER A 129 7.85 -20.96 17.52
C SER A 129 8.05 -19.69 16.69
N LYS A 130 8.63 -19.85 15.50
CA LYS A 130 8.82 -18.76 14.53
C LYS A 130 7.47 -18.32 13.99
N SER A 131 7.29 -17.02 13.81
CA SER A 131 6.00 -16.46 13.41
C SER A 131 6.16 -15.23 12.52
N VAL A 132 5.05 -14.80 11.92
CA VAL A 132 4.97 -13.60 11.09
C VAL A 132 4.00 -12.61 11.75
N LEU A 133 4.39 -11.34 11.80
CA LEU A 133 3.58 -10.23 12.27
C LEU A 133 3.37 -9.21 11.15
N LEU A 134 2.15 -9.12 10.65
CA LEU A 134 1.73 -8.09 9.70
C LEU A 134 0.86 -7.07 10.46
N GLY A 135 1.49 -5.98 10.92
CA GLY A 135 0.87 -4.99 11.79
C GLY A 135 -0.46 -4.45 11.24
N GLY A 136 -0.49 -4.12 9.94
CA GLY A 136 -1.69 -3.61 9.28
C GLY A 136 -2.86 -4.60 9.19
N LEU A 137 -2.64 -5.90 9.46
CA LEU A 137 -3.69 -6.92 9.43
C LEU A 137 -4.08 -7.42 10.83
N LYS A 138 -3.38 -6.99 11.88
CA LYS A 138 -3.48 -7.57 13.24
C LYS A 138 -4.92 -7.66 13.73
N ASP A 139 -5.70 -6.60 13.55
CA ASP A 139 -7.08 -6.52 14.03
C ASP A 139 -8.09 -7.25 13.13
N HIS A 140 -7.68 -7.62 11.91
CA HIS A 140 -8.52 -8.25 10.89
C HIS A 140 -8.20 -9.73 10.64
N LEU A 141 -7.05 -10.23 11.09
CA LEU A 141 -6.60 -11.61 10.87
C LEU A 141 -7.64 -12.66 11.30
N LYS A 142 -8.34 -12.44 12.41
CA LYS A 142 -9.41 -13.36 12.87
C LYS A 142 -10.59 -13.41 11.90
N THR A 143 -10.91 -12.28 11.26
CA THR A 143 -11.98 -12.19 10.25
C THR A 143 -11.55 -12.86 8.96
N ILE A 144 -10.31 -12.58 8.50
CA ILE A 144 -9.73 -13.23 7.32
C ILE A 144 -9.76 -14.76 7.48
N ARG A 145 -9.34 -15.28 8.64
CA ARG A 145 -9.36 -16.73 8.95
C ARG A 145 -10.75 -17.38 8.91
N ARG A 146 -11.82 -16.60 9.03
CA ARG A 146 -13.21 -17.07 8.98
C ARG A 146 -13.85 -16.91 7.60
N SER A 147 -13.13 -16.34 6.65
CA SER A 147 -13.63 -16.13 5.30
C SER A 147 -13.83 -17.46 4.60
N ARG A 148 -14.85 -17.54 3.75
CA ARG A 148 -15.12 -18.76 2.95
C ARG A 148 -14.14 -18.91 1.79
N ARG A 149 -13.57 -17.79 1.35
CA ARG A 149 -12.62 -17.70 0.24
C ARG A 149 -11.79 -16.43 0.36
N ILE A 150 -10.58 -16.47 -0.18
CA ILE A 150 -9.72 -15.30 -0.40
C ILE A 150 -9.60 -15.08 -1.90
N VAL A 151 -9.99 -13.89 -2.37
CA VAL A 151 -9.95 -13.51 -3.79
C VAL A 151 -8.83 -12.49 -3.98
N PHE A 152 -7.77 -12.85 -4.71
CA PHE A 152 -6.71 -11.91 -5.05
C PHE A 152 -7.03 -11.25 -6.39
N ILE A 153 -6.99 -9.92 -6.42
CA ILE A 153 -7.42 -9.09 -7.53
C ILE A 153 -6.27 -8.14 -7.89
N GLY A 154 -5.92 -8.08 -9.17
CA GLY A 154 -4.90 -7.16 -9.67
C GLY A 154 -4.80 -7.18 -11.18
N CYS A 155 -3.84 -6.42 -11.73
CA CYS A 155 -3.59 -6.34 -13.17
C CYS A 155 -2.13 -6.68 -13.48
N GLY A 156 -1.88 -7.21 -14.68
CA GLY A 156 -0.54 -7.44 -15.23
C GLY A 156 0.40 -8.18 -14.27
N THR A 157 1.58 -7.60 -14.02
CA THR A 157 2.60 -8.20 -13.14
C THR A 157 2.11 -8.43 -11.70
N SER A 158 1.21 -7.58 -11.18
CA SER A 158 0.66 -7.77 -9.82
C SER A 158 -0.28 -8.99 -9.74
N TYR A 159 -1.06 -9.23 -10.80
CA TYR A 159 -1.84 -10.47 -10.94
C TYR A 159 -0.92 -11.70 -11.06
N ASN A 160 0.15 -11.59 -11.84
CA ASN A 160 1.15 -12.66 -11.98
C ASN A 160 1.84 -12.98 -10.65
N ALA A 161 2.11 -11.99 -9.81
CA ALA A 161 2.66 -12.21 -8.47
C ALA A 161 1.70 -13.06 -7.61
N ALA A 162 0.39 -12.76 -7.68
CA ALA A 162 -0.62 -13.51 -6.96
C ALA A 162 -0.72 -14.95 -7.46
N LEU A 163 -0.68 -15.16 -8.77
CA LEU A 163 -0.58 -16.50 -9.37
C LEU A 163 0.65 -17.28 -8.88
N ALA A 164 1.82 -16.64 -8.84
CA ALA A 164 3.05 -17.26 -8.35
C ALA A 164 2.97 -17.63 -6.86
N ALA A 165 2.28 -16.83 -6.05
CA ALA A 165 2.06 -17.08 -4.63
C ALA A 165 0.88 -18.04 -4.34
N ARG A 166 0.07 -18.40 -5.34
CA ARG A 166 -1.12 -19.25 -5.16
C ARG A 166 -0.82 -20.56 -4.41
N PRO A 167 0.22 -21.34 -4.77
CA PRO A 167 0.44 -22.63 -4.11
C PRO A 167 0.69 -22.49 -2.60
N ILE A 168 1.49 -21.50 -2.19
CA ILE A 168 1.80 -21.28 -0.77
C ILE A 168 0.62 -20.69 0.00
N LEU A 169 -0.20 -19.86 -0.67
CA LEU A 169 -1.43 -19.33 -0.11
C LEU A 169 -2.44 -20.45 0.16
N GLU A 170 -2.68 -21.34 -0.80
CA GLU A 170 -3.59 -22.49 -0.64
C GLU A 170 -3.05 -23.48 0.42
N GLU A 171 -1.74 -23.79 0.39
CA GLU A 171 -1.09 -24.72 1.33
C GLU A 171 -1.22 -24.25 2.79
N LEU A 172 -0.92 -22.97 3.06
CA LEU A 172 -0.77 -22.49 4.43
C LEU A 172 -2.03 -21.84 5.01
N SER A 173 -2.86 -21.20 4.19
CA SER A 173 -4.05 -20.51 4.69
C SER A 173 -5.15 -21.50 5.12
N GLY A 174 -5.26 -22.65 4.44
CA GLY A 174 -6.36 -23.59 4.61
C GLY A 174 -7.72 -23.04 4.15
N ILE A 175 -7.73 -21.93 3.40
CA ILE A 175 -8.93 -21.28 2.86
C ILE A 175 -8.86 -21.36 1.33
N PRO A 176 -9.97 -21.63 0.63
CA PRO A 176 -10.01 -21.55 -0.84
C PRO A 176 -9.46 -20.21 -1.34
N VAL A 177 -8.53 -20.27 -2.29
CA VAL A 177 -7.93 -19.07 -2.90
C VAL A 177 -8.26 -19.00 -4.38
N THR A 178 -8.70 -17.84 -4.84
CA THR A 178 -8.99 -17.55 -6.24
C THR A 178 -8.24 -16.31 -6.71
N MET A 179 -7.93 -16.27 -8.00
CA MET A 179 -7.18 -15.18 -8.63
C MET A 179 -8.08 -14.57 -9.70
N GLU A 180 -8.16 -13.25 -9.73
CA GLU A 180 -9.02 -12.51 -10.63
C GLU A 180 -8.23 -11.37 -11.28
N ILE A 181 -8.36 -11.24 -12.60
CA ILE A 181 -7.92 -10.05 -13.32
C ILE A 181 -8.98 -8.98 -13.08
N ALA A 182 -8.57 -7.79 -12.62
CA ALA A 182 -9.53 -6.78 -12.16
C ALA A 182 -10.54 -6.37 -13.25
N SER A 183 -10.08 -6.19 -14.49
CA SER A 183 -10.96 -5.84 -15.62
C SER A 183 -11.95 -6.96 -15.94
N ASP A 184 -11.50 -8.21 -16.01
CA ASP A 184 -12.38 -9.36 -16.29
C ASP A 184 -13.42 -9.58 -15.18
N LEU A 185 -13.04 -9.39 -13.90
CA LEU A 185 -13.95 -9.45 -12.77
C LEU A 185 -15.11 -8.44 -12.91
N LEU A 186 -14.79 -7.21 -13.34
CA LEU A 186 -15.78 -6.16 -13.55
C LEU A 186 -16.65 -6.45 -14.77
N ASP A 187 -16.04 -6.80 -15.91
CA ASP A 187 -16.74 -7.04 -17.18
C ASP A 187 -17.80 -8.14 -17.07
N ARG A 188 -17.52 -9.18 -16.27
CA ARG A 188 -18.43 -10.31 -16.08
C ARG A 188 -19.33 -10.19 -14.85
N GLU A 189 -19.24 -9.08 -14.11
CA GLU A 189 -19.89 -8.91 -12.80
C GLU A 189 -19.65 -10.12 -11.89
N GLY A 190 -18.37 -10.49 -11.75
CA GLY A 190 -18.00 -11.73 -11.08
C GLY A 190 -18.43 -11.77 -9.61
N PRO A 191 -18.71 -12.97 -9.07
CA PRO A 191 -19.30 -13.09 -7.74
C PRO A 191 -18.27 -12.76 -6.65
N ILE A 192 -18.56 -11.71 -5.89
CA ILE A 192 -17.89 -11.35 -4.63
C ILE A 192 -18.96 -11.33 -3.54
N TYR A 193 -18.70 -11.99 -2.42
CA TYR A 193 -19.67 -12.14 -1.33
C TYR A 193 -19.18 -11.50 -0.04
N ARG A 194 -20.12 -11.24 0.86
CA ARG A 194 -19.84 -10.69 2.20
C ARG A 194 -18.89 -11.57 3.03
N GLU A 195 -18.90 -12.89 2.82
CA GLU A 195 -18.01 -13.82 3.53
C GLU A 195 -16.63 -13.99 2.87
N ASP A 196 -16.34 -13.25 1.79
CA ASP A 196 -15.05 -13.26 1.13
C ASP A 196 -14.09 -12.24 1.77
N THR A 197 -12.80 -12.56 1.72
CA THR A 197 -11.73 -11.56 1.81
C THR A 197 -11.23 -11.26 0.41
N ALA A 198 -11.33 -10.00 -0.04
CA ALA A 198 -10.81 -9.55 -1.32
C ALA A 198 -9.45 -8.83 -1.11
N VAL A 199 -8.38 -9.32 -1.74
CA VAL A 199 -7.02 -8.80 -1.61
C VAL A 199 -6.61 -8.11 -2.90
N PHE A 200 -6.38 -6.80 -2.84
CA PHE A 200 -6.02 -5.96 -3.98
C PHE A 200 -4.51 -5.78 -4.05
N VAL A 201 -3.88 -6.25 -5.13
CA VAL A 201 -2.43 -6.19 -5.33
C VAL A 201 -2.12 -5.14 -6.38
N SER A 202 -1.41 -4.08 -6.01
CA SER A 202 -1.01 -3.01 -6.93
C SER A 202 0.24 -2.29 -6.43
N GLN A 203 1.29 -2.22 -7.24
CA GLN A 203 2.50 -1.46 -6.89
C GLN A 203 2.16 0.01 -6.62
N SER A 204 1.46 0.68 -7.55
CA SER A 204 1.15 2.11 -7.45
C SER A 204 0.04 2.39 -6.45
N GLY A 205 -0.89 1.45 -6.28
CA GLY A 205 -2.11 1.66 -5.50
C GLY A 205 -3.15 2.55 -6.22
N GLU A 206 -2.93 2.85 -7.50
CA GLU A 206 -3.75 3.78 -8.31
C GLU A 206 -4.26 3.15 -9.61
N THR A 207 -4.02 1.85 -9.84
CA THR A 207 -4.46 1.15 -11.07
C THR A 207 -5.98 1.20 -11.19
N ALA A 208 -6.49 1.85 -12.25
CA ALA A 208 -7.92 2.16 -12.40
C ALA A 208 -8.84 0.95 -12.26
N ASP A 209 -8.61 -0.12 -13.03
CA ASP A 209 -9.44 -1.34 -12.96
C ASP A 209 -9.40 -1.98 -11.57
N THR A 210 -8.23 -2.01 -10.92
CA THR A 210 -8.10 -2.53 -9.55
C THR A 210 -8.85 -1.67 -8.54
N LEU A 211 -8.87 -0.35 -8.74
CA LEU A 211 -9.59 0.59 -7.88
C LEU A 211 -11.12 0.47 -8.05
N LEU A 212 -11.58 0.29 -9.30
CA LEU A 212 -12.98 0.00 -9.59
C LEU A 212 -13.40 -1.37 -9.01
N ALA A 213 -12.56 -2.39 -9.12
CA ALA A 213 -12.80 -3.69 -8.51
C ALA A 213 -12.82 -3.62 -6.97
N LEU A 214 -12.03 -2.72 -6.37
CA LEU A 214 -12.10 -2.43 -4.93
C LEU A 214 -13.45 -1.86 -4.55
N GLN A 215 -13.93 -0.85 -5.28
CA GLN A 215 -15.25 -0.29 -5.02
C GLN A 215 -16.35 -1.36 -5.17
N TYR A 216 -16.29 -2.16 -6.24
CA TYR A 216 -17.22 -3.26 -6.46
C TYR A 216 -17.23 -4.28 -5.29
N ALA A 217 -16.07 -4.66 -4.77
CA ALA A 217 -15.98 -5.58 -3.63
C ALA A 217 -16.51 -4.97 -2.32
N LEU A 218 -16.26 -3.68 -2.11
CA LEU A 218 -16.80 -2.92 -0.97
C LEU A 218 -18.34 -2.87 -1.02
N ASP A 219 -18.91 -2.59 -2.18
CA ASP A 219 -20.36 -2.54 -2.39
C ASP A 219 -21.02 -3.90 -2.16
N ASN A 220 -20.31 -5.00 -2.45
CA ASN A 220 -20.72 -6.37 -2.14
C ASN A 220 -20.44 -6.80 -0.68
N GLY A 221 -19.84 -5.93 0.14
CA GLY A 221 -19.62 -6.13 1.56
C GLY A 221 -18.47 -7.07 1.93
N ALA A 222 -17.56 -7.37 1.01
CA ALA A 222 -16.40 -8.20 1.27
C ALA A 222 -15.35 -7.47 2.14
N LEU A 223 -14.56 -8.24 2.90
CA LEU A 223 -13.42 -7.68 3.62
C LEU A 223 -12.30 -7.37 2.62
N CYS A 224 -12.12 -6.09 2.29
CA CYS A 224 -11.09 -5.62 1.38
C CYS A 224 -9.73 -5.38 2.06
N VAL A 225 -8.65 -5.93 1.49
CA VAL A 225 -7.26 -5.85 1.97
C VAL A 225 -6.35 -5.30 0.87
N GLY A 226 -5.56 -4.27 1.14
CA GLY A 226 -4.61 -3.70 0.16
C GLY A 226 -3.18 -4.23 0.32
N ILE A 227 -2.54 -4.69 -0.75
CA ILE A 227 -1.10 -4.95 -0.84
C ILE A 227 -0.49 -3.95 -1.83
N THR A 228 0.15 -2.91 -1.30
CA THR A 228 0.61 -1.76 -2.11
C THR A 228 2.04 -1.32 -1.83
N ASN A 229 2.69 -0.64 -2.78
CA ASN A 229 4.03 -0.06 -2.58
C ASN A 229 4.02 1.46 -2.42
N THR A 230 2.85 2.10 -2.47
CA THR A 230 2.73 3.56 -2.28
C THR A 230 1.91 3.84 -1.02
N VAL A 231 2.57 4.45 -0.03
CA VAL A 231 1.92 4.86 1.23
C VAL A 231 0.85 5.88 0.92
N GLY A 232 -0.35 5.66 1.46
CA GLY A 232 -1.47 6.59 1.30
C GLY A 232 -2.06 6.64 -0.10
N SER A 233 -1.76 5.68 -1.00
CA SER A 233 -2.46 5.52 -2.30
C SER A 233 -3.96 5.26 -2.14
N ALA A 234 -4.74 5.47 -3.21
CA ALA A 234 -6.19 5.29 -3.20
C ALA A 234 -6.60 3.89 -2.74
N ILE A 235 -5.97 2.82 -3.24
CA ILE A 235 -6.22 1.46 -2.77
C ILE A 235 -5.89 1.34 -1.27
N ALA A 236 -4.75 1.85 -0.83
CA ALA A 236 -4.34 1.74 0.57
C ALA A 236 -5.30 2.48 1.54
N ARG A 237 -5.85 3.62 1.12
CA ARG A 237 -6.81 4.41 1.92
C ARG A 237 -8.21 3.78 1.96
N ASN A 238 -8.66 3.20 0.86
CA ASN A 238 -10.03 2.71 0.70
C ASN A 238 -10.21 1.24 1.14
N THR A 239 -9.13 0.49 1.35
CA THR A 239 -9.20 -0.86 1.94
C THR A 239 -9.36 -0.82 3.46
N HIS A 240 -10.00 -1.83 4.07
CA HIS A 240 -10.18 -1.91 5.53
C HIS A 240 -8.86 -2.12 6.28
N CYS A 241 -7.93 -2.82 5.65
CA CYS A 241 -6.60 -3.09 6.18
C CYS A 241 -5.63 -3.38 5.04
N GLY A 242 -4.33 -3.42 5.32
CA GLY A 242 -3.36 -3.67 4.26
C GLY A 242 -1.94 -3.91 4.72
N VAL A 243 -1.09 -4.19 3.74
CA VAL A 243 0.35 -4.38 3.91
C VAL A 243 1.07 -3.55 2.86
N HIS A 244 1.83 -2.57 3.33
CA HIS A 244 2.77 -1.86 2.48
C HIS A 244 3.96 -2.78 2.17
N ILE A 245 4.26 -3.07 0.91
CA ILE A 245 5.33 -4.02 0.58
C ILE A 245 6.73 -3.47 0.92
N ASN A 246 6.90 -2.15 0.92
CA ASN A 246 8.15 -1.47 1.28
C ASN A 246 9.35 -1.90 0.42
N ALA A 247 9.16 -1.94 -0.90
CA ALA A 247 10.21 -2.25 -1.87
C ALA A 247 11.04 -1.00 -2.27
N GLY A 248 10.68 0.18 -1.74
CA GLY A 248 11.19 1.48 -2.20
C GLY A 248 10.57 1.92 -3.53
N ALA A 249 10.95 3.11 -4.00
CA ALA A 249 10.44 3.65 -5.27
C ALA A 249 10.82 2.76 -6.47
N GLU A 250 9.85 2.46 -7.34
CA GLU A 250 10.05 1.74 -8.60
C GLU A 250 9.70 2.71 -9.74
N ILE A 251 10.71 3.11 -10.51
CA ILE A 251 10.66 4.09 -11.58
C ILE A 251 10.63 3.40 -12.95
N GLY A 252 11.19 2.19 -13.05
CA GLY A 252 11.07 1.36 -14.24
C GLY A 252 9.60 1.06 -14.57
N VAL A 253 9.27 1.14 -15.86
CA VAL A 253 7.89 0.87 -16.33
C VAL A 253 7.52 -0.60 -16.13
N ALA A 254 8.47 -1.51 -16.37
CA ALA A 254 8.29 -2.93 -16.12
C ALA A 254 8.62 -3.23 -14.66
N SER A 255 7.64 -3.77 -13.93
CA SER A 255 7.81 -4.07 -12.50
C SER A 255 8.78 -5.23 -12.28
N THR A 256 9.69 -5.08 -11.32
CA THR A 256 10.75 -6.04 -11.01
C THR A 256 10.81 -6.32 -9.51
N LYS A 257 11.33 -5.39 -8.70
CA LYS A 257 11.41 -5.54 -7.25
C LYS A 257 10.05 -5.53 -6.57
N ALA A 258 9.07 -4.78 -7.10
CA ALA A 258 7.73 -4.84 -6.53
C ALA A 258 7.08 -6.22 -6.73
N TYR A 259 7.33 -6.91 -7.85
CA TYR A 259 6.84 -8.27 -8.10
C TYR A 259 7.37 -9.27 -7.06
N THR A 260 8.68 -9.30 -6.82
CA THR A 260 9.28 -10.23 -5.85
C THR A 260 8.89 -9.89 -4.42
N SER A 261 8.84 -8.60 -4.06
CA SER A 261 8.34 -8.16 -2.75
C SER A 261 6.86 -8.51 -2.53
N GLN A 262 6.01 -8.41 -3.56
CA GLN A 262 4.60 -8.82 -3.48
C GLN A 262 4.46 -10.31 -3.16
N ILE A 263 5.24 -11.17 -3.82
CA ILE A 263 5.25 -12.62 -3.55
C ILE A 263 5.65 -12.89 -2.09
N VAL A 264 6.71 -12.24 -1.60
CA VAL A 264 7.17 -12.40 -0.21
C VAL A 264 6.12 -11.91 0.79
N VAL A 265 5.43 -10.80 0.52
CA VAL A 265 4.32 -10.34 1.36
C VAL A 265 3.15 -11.32 1.35
N MET A 266 2.81 -11.91 0.21
CA MET A 266 1.75 -12.92 0.13
C MET A 266 2.13 -14.22 0.83
N ALA A 267 3.39 -14.63 0.79
CA ALA A 267 3.91 -15.74 1.59
C ALA A 267 3.80 -15.45 3.10
N MET A 268 4.17 -14.23 3.53
CA MET A 268 3.99 -13.77 4.91
C MET A 268 2.51 -13.71 5.32
N LEU A 269 1.62 -13.30 4.41
CA LEU A 269 0.17 -13.31 4.62
C LEU A 269 -0.32 -14.74 4.84
N ALA A 270 0.09 -15.69 4.01
CA ALA A 270 -0.25 -17.11 4.14
C ALA A 270 0.20 -17.67 5.50
N LEU A 271 1.43 -17.38 5.92
CA LEU A 271 1.98 -17.74 7.23
C LEU A 271 1.21 -17.11 8.39
N ALA A 272 0.81 -15.84 8.26
CA ALA A 272 0.04 -15.13 9.27
C ALA A 272 -1.38 -15.72 9.40
N ILE A 273 -2.05 -16.06 8.29
CA ILE A 273 -3.37 -16.69 8.30
C ILE A 273 -3.28 -18.09 8.92
N GLY A 274 -2.33 -18.93 8.47
CA GLY A 274 -2.11 -20.29 8.96
C GLY A 274 -1.45 -20.41 10.34
N GLY A 275 -1.22 -19.28 11.04
CA GLY A 275 -0.44 -19.19 12.28
C GLY A 275 -0.94 -20.04 13.46
N ASP A 276 -2.21 -20.42 13.47
CA ASP A 276 -2.84 -21.17 14.57
C ASP A 276 -2.87 -22.70 14.30
N THR A 277 -2.44 -23.15 13.11
CA THR A 277 -2.49 -24.55 12.70
C THR A 277 -1.23 -25.32 13.14
N ILE A 278 -1.37 -26.19 14.14
CA ILE A 278 -0.26 -26.98 14.71
C ILE A 278 0.33 -27.97 13.70
N SER A 279 -0.51 -28.59 12.86
CA SER A 279 -0.06 -29.64 11.92
C SER A 279 0.99 -29.17 10.92
N ASN A 280 1.01 -27.87 10.60
CA ASN A 280 1.91 -27.29 9.60
C ASN A 280 3.08 -26.53 10.24
N GLN A 281 3.29 -26.64 11.56
CA GLN A 281 4.27 -25.82 12.27
C GLN A 281 5.69 -25.97 11.70
N ALA A 282 6.18 -27.20 11.50
CA ALA A 282 7.52 -27.44 10.98
C ALA A 282 7.72 -26.84 9.58
N ARG A 283 6.71 -26.99 8.70
CA ARG A 283 6.70 -26.42 7.35
C ARG A 283 6.72 -24.89 7.38
N ARG A 284 5.90 -24.27 8.24
CA ARG A 284 5.90 -22.80 8.40
C ARG A 284 7.23 -22.28 8.92
N GLU A 285 7.82 -22.95 9.92
CA GLU A 285 9.11 -22.55 10.48
C GLU A 285 10.23 -22.64 9.43
N ALA A 286 10.24 -23.69 8.60
CA ALA A 286 11.16 -23.83 7.48
C ALA A 286 10.98 -22.72 6.43
N ILE A 287 9.74 -22.32 6.13
CA ILE A 287 9.47 -21.21 5.19
C ILE A 287 9.94 -19.88 5.80
N VAL A 288 9.73 -19.64 7.09
CA VAL A 288 10.26 -18.44 7.76
C VAL A 288 11.78 -18.38 7.69
N ASP A 289 12.46 -19.52 7.80
CA ASP A 289 13.92 -19.59 7.62
C ASP A 289 14.34 -19.30 6.19
N GLY A 290 13.70 -19.97 5.21
CA GLY A 290 13.98 -19.74 3.80
C GLY A 290 13.73 -18.30 3.38
N LEU A 291 12.69 -17.64 3.90
CA LEU A 291 12.45 -16.21 3.67
C LEU A 291 13.61 -15.35 4.20
N HIS A 292 14.16 -15.68 5.36
CA HIS A 292 15.28 -14.92 5.92
C HIS A 292 16.59 -15.11 5.13
N GLU A 293 16.77 -16.27 4.51
CA GLU A 293 17.93 -16.60 3.67
C GLU A 293 17.76 -16.11 2.22
N LEU A 294 16.51 -15.89 1.78
CA LEU A 294 16.18 -15.52 0.41
C LEU A 294 17.00 -14.34 -0.15
N PRO A 295 17.25 -13.23 0.57
CA PRO A 295 18.06 -12.13 0.05
C PRO A 295 19.48 -12.54 -0.36
N SER A 296 20.11 -13.51 0.31
CA SER A 296 21.46 -13.96 -0.01
C SER A 296 21.54 -14.93 -1.20
N GLU A 297 20.41 -15.47 -1.65
CA GLU A 297 20.34 -16.37 -2.81
C GLU A 297 20.33 -15.61 -4.15
N PHE A 298 20.12 -14.30 -4.12
CA PHE A 298 20.22 -13.47 -5.31
C PHE A 298 21.70 -13.25 -5.68
N PRO A 299 22.06 -13.31 -6.98
CA PRO A 299 23.41 -13.02 -7.41
C PRO A 299 23.82 -11.63 -6.96
N VAL A 300 24.97 -11.52 -6.31
CA VAL A 300 25.59 -10.21 -6.03
C VAL A 300 26.12 -9.69 -7.37
N GLY A 301 25.56 -8.57 -7.83
CA GLY A 301 26.02 -7.86 -9.03
C GLY A 301 27.35 -7.18 -8.85
#